data_AF-A0A6J6K4X6-F1
#
_entry.id   AF-A0A6J6K4X6-F1
#
_cell.length_a   1.000
_cell.length_b   1.000
_cell.length_c   1.000
_cell.angle_alpha   90.00
_cell.angle_beta   90.00
_cell.angle_gamma   90.00
#
_symmetry.space_group_name_H-M   'P 1'
#
loop_
_entity.id
_entity.type
_entity.pdbx_description
1 polymer ?
#
loop_
_entity_poly.entity_id
_entity_poly.type
_entity_poly.pdbx_seq_one_letter_code
_entity_poly.pdbx_strand_id
1 'polypeptide(L)'
;MKKLITATLFGALVLTACGSSDSNGINKDHAAFCALAKDLETASAGPHGEDPAAITDPTVMKDVWTKVTALSQKMADGAPSEVKADVKAMVGGIIAMNTIFSANGYDLTGMAKDVKVREELAKISNDSSTISASQRFQKFMTKNCGISAN
;
A
#
# COMPACT_ATOMS: atom_id res chain seq x y z
N MET A 1 -25.83 -42.82 -0.38
CA MET A 1 -26.79 -41.75 -0.04
C MET A 1 -26.16 -40.41 -0.37
N LYS A 2 -26.68 -39.73 -1.39
CA LYS A 2 -26.33 -38.36 -1.80
C LYS A 2 -26.92 -37.35 -0.80
N LYS A 3 -26.11 -36.44 -0.27
CA LYS A 3 -26.52 -35.12 0.26
C LYS A 3 -25.38 -34.14 -0.04
N LEU A 4 -25.45 -33.53 -1.21
CA LEU A 4 -25.90 -32.16 -1.47
C LEU A 4 -24.90 -31.10 -0.99
N ILE A 5 -24.28 -30.53 -2.01
CA ILE A 5 -23.59 -29.25 -2.10
C ILE A 5 -24.36 -28.18 -1.33
N THR A 6 -23.72 -27.54 -0.36
CA THR A 6 -24.04 -26.17 0.04
C THR A 6 -22.85 -25.32 -0.35
N ALA A 7 -22.83 -24.95 -1.62
CA ALA A 7 -22.07 -23.82 -2.11
C ALA A 7 -22.69 -22.58 -1.48
N THR A 8 -22.13 -22.12 -0.36
CA THR A 8 -22.43 -20.79 0.14
C THR A 8 -21.71 -19.82 -0.79
N LEU A 9 -22.44 -19.43 -1.85
CA LEU A 9 -22.18 -18.19 -2.57
C LEU A 9 -22.14 -17.07 -1.52
N PHE A 10 -20.95 -16.59 -1.19
CA PHE A 10 -20.81 -15.23 -0.68
C PHE A 10 -21.13 -14.31 -1.86
N GLY A 11 -22.41 -13.94 -1.92
CA GLY A 11 -22.96 -13.03 -2.90
C GLY A 11 -22.23 -11.69 -2.85
N ALA A 12 -21.86 -11.22 -4.05
CA ALA A 12 -21.68 -9.84 -4.45
C ALA A 12 -21.50 -8.83 -3.30
N LEU A 13 -20.25 -8.62 -2.87
CA LEU A 13 -19.87 -7.30 -2.37
C LEU A 13 -19.96 -6.34 -3.55
N VAL A 14 -21.00 -5.52 -3.51
CA VAL A 14 -21.20 -4.39 -4.41
C VAL A 14 -19.97 -3.49 -4.29
N LEU A 15 -19.17 -3.45 -5.35
CA LEU A 15 -18.10 -2.48 -5.60
C LEU A 15 -18.71 -1.07 -5.66
N THR A 16 -19.03 -0.48 -4.52
CA THR A 16 -19.23 0.96 -4.41
C THR A 16 -17.85 1.59 -4.30
N ALA A 17 -17.24 1.77 -5.47
CA ALA A 17 -16.15 2.71 -5.67
C ALA A 17 -16.66 4.12 -5.39
N CYS A 18 -16.63 4.52 -4.12
CA CYS A 18 -16.58 5.91 -3.68
C CYS A 18 -16.23 5.92 -2.18
N GLY A 19 -14.95 5.84 -1.85
CA GLY A 19 -14.49 6.25 -0.54
C GLY A 19 -14.70 7.76 -0.45
N SER A 20 -15.83 8.19 0.13
CA SER A 20 -16.06 9.60 0.44
C SER A 20 -15.00 10.05 1.43
N SER A 21 -13.93 10.69 0.92
CA SER A 21 -13.08 11.54 1.75
C SER A 21 -13.93 12.72 2.21
N ASP A 22 -14.60 12.59 3.35
CA ASP A 22 -15.24 13.75 3.98
C ASP A 22 -14.14 14.72 4.41
N SER A 23 -13.89 15.73 3.57
CA SER A 23 -12.92 16.81 3.82
C SER A 23 -13.26 17.66 5.06
N ASN A 24 -14.37 17.37 5.74
CA ASN A 24 -14.79 18.01 6.98
C ASN A 24 -14.12 17.43 8.24
N GLY A 25 -13.29 16.37 8.12
CA GLY A 25 -12.63 15.69 9.24
C GLY A 25 -11.10 15.84 9.34
N ILE A 26 -10.46 16.62 8.46
CA ILE A 26 -9.00 16.77 8.48
C ILE A 26 -8.58 17.69 9.64
N ASN A 27 -7.75 17.17 10.54
CA ASN A 27 -7.07 17.96 11.54
C ASN A 27 -6.10 18.93 10.85
N LYS A 28 -6.32 20.25 11.04
CA LYS A 28 -5.53 21.30 10.39
C LYS A 28 -4.05 21.24 10.72
N ASP A 29 -3.69 20.74 11.91
CA ASP A 29 -2.30 20.58 12.36
C ASP A 29 -1.56 19.49 11.55
N HIS A 30 -2.29 18.65 10.83
CA HIS A 30 -1.76 17.55 10.04
C HIS A 30 -2.13 17.64 8.55
N ALA A 31 -2.70 18.75 8.08
CA ALA A 31 -3.22 18.89 6.72
C ALA A 31 -2.18 18.59 5.63
N ALA A 32 -0.93 19.07 5.78
CA ALA A 32 0.14 18.79 4.82
C ALA A 32 0.54 17.31 4.79
N PHE A 33 0.56 16.66 5.94
CA PHE A 33 0.86 15.23 6.04
C PHE A 33 -0.29 14.38 5.46
N CYS A 34 -1.55 14.75 5.73
CA CYS A 34 -2.72 14.09 5.16
C CYS A 34 -2.78 14.24 3.63
N ALA A 35 -2.39 15.39 3.08
CA ALA A 35 -2.28 15.60 1.64
C ALA A 35 -1.22 14.68 1.00
N LEU A 36 -0.03 14.57 1.62
CA LEU A 36 1.01 13.64 1.16
C LEU A 36 0.54 12.17 1.20
N ALA A 37 -0.22 11.78 2.22
CA ALA A 37 -0.77 10.43 2.30
C ALA A 37 -1.75 10.14 1.15
N LYS A 38 -2.58 11.11 0.76
CA LYS A 38 -3.49 11.00 -0.38
C LYS A 38 -2.75 10.95 -1.72
N ASP A 39 -1.67 11.71 -1.86
CA ASP A 39 -0.80 11.64 -3.05
C ASP A 39 -0.14 10.26 -3.16
N LEU A 40 0.30 9.69 -2.03
CA LEU A 40 0.87 8.35 -1.98
C LEU A 40 -0.16 7.26 -2.31
N GLU A 41 -1.39 7.38 -1.80
CA GLU A 41 -2.50 6.47 -2.15
C GLU A 41 -2.76 6.49 -3.67
N THR A 42 -2.86 7.69 -4.25
CA THR A 42 -3.07 7.88 -5.69
C THR A 42 -1.91 7.29 -6.50
N ALA A 43 -0.67 7.50 -6.07
CA ALA A 43 0.49 6.93 -6.74
C ALA A 43 0.54 5.39 -6.64
N SER A 44 0.17 4.84 -5.49
CA SER A 44 0.17 3.39 -5.22
C SER A 44 -0.91 2.64 -6.02
N ALA A 45 -2.04 3.29 -6.32
CA ALA A 45 -3.06 2.72 -7.20
C ALA A 45 -2.51 2.45 -8.62
N GLY A 46 -1.51 3.23 -9.05
CA GLY A 46 -0.88 3.10 -10.36
C GLY A 46 -1.88 3.27 -11.52
N PRO A 47 -1.47 2.95 -12.75
CA PRO A 47 -2.37 2.96 -13.91
C PRO A 47 -3.26 1.71 -14.00
N HIS A 48 -3.26 0.82 -13.00
CA HIS A 48 -3.86 -0.52 -13.09
C HIS A 48 -5.38 -0.52 -13.33
N GLY A 49 -6.09 0.54 -12.91
CA GLY A 49 -7.52 0.70 -13.18
C GLY A 49 -7.84 1.10 -14.63
N GLU A 50 -6.87 1.69 -15.33
CA GLU A 50 -6.99 2.15 -16.71
C GLU A 50 -6.38 1.13 -17.69
N ASP A 51 -5.26 0.53 -17.30
CA ASP A 51 -4.56 -0.53 -18.01
C ASP A 51 -4.15 -1.66 -17.04
N PRO A 52 -4.92 -2.76 -16.99
CA PRO A 52 -4.58 -3.92 -16.17
C PRO A 52 -3.23 -4.56 -16.54
N ALA A 53 -2.77 -4.44 -17.80
CA ALA A 53 -1.50 -5.03 -18.24
C ALA A 53 -0.28 -4.28 -17.67
N ALA A 54 -0.48 -3.02 -17.27
CA ALA A 54 0.57 -2.17 -16.72
C ALA A 54 1.22 -2.73 -15.45
N ILE A 55 0.57 -3.64 -14.72
CA ILE A 55 1.18 -4.31 -13.55
C ILE A 55 2.30 -5.28 -13.95
N THR A 56 2.25 -5.82 -15.16
CA THR A 56 3.24 -6.78 -15.67
C THR A 56 4.29 -6.13 -16.57
N ASP A 57 4.14 -4.86 -16.94
CA ASP A 57 5.14 -4.10 -17.68
C ASP A 57 6.26 -3.65 -16.73
N PRO A 58 7.52 -4.13 -16.89
CA PRO A 58 8.61 -3.77 -16.00
C PRO A 58 8.97 -2.28 -16.02
N THR A 59 8.77 -1.59 -17.14
CA THR A 59 9.04 -0.15 -17.28
C THR A 59 8.01 0.64 -16.48
N VAL A 60 6.73 0.33 -16.66
CA VAL A 60 5.67 1.00 -15.90
C VAL A 60 5.79 0.72 -14.41
N MET A 61 6.09 -0.52 -14.05
CA MET A 61 6.31 -0.93 -12.67
C MET A 61 7.48 -0.17 -12.02
N LYS A 62 8.58 0.03 -12.75
CA LYS A 62 9.71 0.84 -12.29
C LYS A 62 9.30 2.28 -12.02
N ASP A 63 8.55 2.89 -12.92
CA ASP A 63 8.12 4.29 -12.77
C ASP A 63 7.19 4.47 -11.58
N VAL A 64 6.22 3.55 -11.42
CA VAL A 64 5.31 3.53 -10.26
C VAL A 64 6.09 3.40 -8.97
N TRP A 65 6.98 2.41 -8.85
CA TRP A 65 7.74 2.20 -7.61
C TRP A 65 8.76 3.29 -7.30
N THR A 66 9.30 3.94 -8.33
CA THR A 66 10.13 5.15 -8.17
C THR A 66 9.31 6.27 -7.55
N LYS A 67 8.10 6.54 -8.07
CA LYS A 67 7.20 7.56 -7.56
C LYS A 67 6.73 7.25 -6.13
N VAL A 68 6.29 6.01 -5.89
CA VAL A 68 5.82 5.53 -4.57
C VAL A 68 6.95 5.65 -3.53
N THR A 69 8.17 5.21 -3.85
CA THR A 69 9.31 5.32 -2.93
C THR A 69 9.64 6.77 -2.60
N ALA A 70 9.63 7.67 -3.60
CA ALA A 70 9.91 9.08 -3.38
C ALA A 70 8.86 9.76 -2.49
N LEU A 71 7.56 9.47 -2.71
CA LEU A 71 6.47 9.98 -1.86
C LEU A 71 6.51 9.39 -0.45
N SER A 72 6.82 8.11 -0.33
CA SER A 72 7.00 7.40 0.94
C SER A 72 8.11 8.04 1.77
N GLN A 73 9.25 8.37 1.15
CA GLN A 73 10.34 9.07 1.84
C GLN A 73 9.92 10.45 2.32
N LYS A 74 9.23 11.24 1.49
CA LYS A 74 8.68 12.55 1.90
C LYS A 74 7.73 12.42 3.09
N MET A 75 6.90 11.37 3.11
CA MET A 75 6.04 11.07 4.26
C MET A 75 6.86 10.77 5.51
N ALA A 76 7.90 9.93 5.44
CA ALA A 76 8.75 9.63 6.59
C ALA A 76 9.46 10.87 7.16
N ASP A 77 9.89 11.77 6.28
CA ASP A 77 10.60 12.98 6.66
C ASP A 77 9.65 13.99 7.32
N GLY A 78 8.47 14.19 6.71
CA GLY A 78 7.41 15.10 7.15
C GLY A 78 6.43 14.55 8.18
N ALA A 79 6.61 13.31 8.65
CA ALA A 79 5.68 12.68 9.59
C ALA A 79 5.61 13.41 10.94
N PRO A 80 4.40 13.63 11.49
CA PRO A 80 4.20 14.10 12.86
C PRO A 80 4.94 13.22 13.87
N SER A 81 5.49 13.81 14.92
CA SER A 81 6.30 13.09 15.92
C SER A 81 5.58 11.89 16.54
N GLU A 82 4.25 11.97 16.71
CA GLU A 82 3.40 10.90 17.24
C GLU A 82 3.45 9.62 16.39
N VAL A 83 3.61 9.74 15.07
CA VAL A 83 3.56 8.61 14.11
C VAL A 83 4.85 8.41 13.33
N LYS A 84 5.87 9.27 13.55
CA LYS A 84 7.11 9.28 12.76
C LYS A 84 7.86 7.96 12.79
N ALA A 85 7.92 7.29 13.94
CA ALA A 85 8.55 5.98 14.05
C ALA A 85 7.81 4.92 13.23
N ASP A 86 6.47 4.95 13.26
CA ASP A 86 5.63 4.01 12.54
C ASP A 86 5.73 4.20 11.02
N VAL A 87 5.67 5.45 10.56
CA VAL A 87 5.87 5.78 9.13
C VAL A 87 7.25 5.34 8.67
N LYS A 88 8.31 5.59 9.44
CA LYS A 88 9.66 5.14 9.09
C LYS A 88 9.78 3.62 8.97
N ALA A 89 9.14 2.86 9.86
CA ALA A 89 9.13 1.41 9.78
C ALA A 89 8.44 0.93 8.48
N MET A 90 7.26 1.48 8.17
CA MET A 90 6.53 1.15 6.94
C MET A 90 7.29 1.52 5.67
N VAL A 91 7.89 2.70 5.64
CA VAL A 91 8.69 3.18 4.49
C VAL A 91 9.95 2.34 4.31
N GLY A 92 10.54 1.83 5.39
CA GLY A 92 11.62 0.84 5.33
C GLY A 92 11.22 -0.41 4.56
N GLY A 93 10.00 -0.92 4.78
CA GLY A 93 9.45 -2.05 4.02
C GLY A 93 9.28 -1.73 2.52
N ILE A 94 8.75 -0.55 2.18
CA ILE A 94 8.60 -0.09 0.78
C ILE A 94 9.96 -0.01 0.07
N ILE A 95 10.96 0.57 0.73
CA ILE A 95 12.32 0.68 0.18
C ILE A 95 12.94 -0.71 -0.03
N ALA A 96 12.76 -1.63 0.93
CA ALA A 96 13.25 -3.00 0.81
C ALA A 96 12.59 -3.74 -0.36
N MET A 97 11.28 -3.60 -0.55
CA MET A 97 10.56 -4.17 -1.69
C MET A 97 11.07 -3.59 -3.02
N ASN A 98 11.20 -2.28 -3.14
CA ASN A 98 11.71 -1.64 -4.35
C ASN A 98 13.15 -2.09 -4.67
N THR A 99 13.96 -2.34 -3.65
CA THR A 99 15.33 -2.87 -3.82
C THR A 99 15.30 -4.26 -4.46
N ILE A 100 14.41 -5.15 -3.99
CA ILE A 100 14.22 -6.48 -4.59
C ILE A 100 13.71 -6.34 -6.02
N PHE A 101 12.73 -5.47 -6.27
CA PHE A 101 12.17 -5.27 -7.60
C PHE A 101 13.23 -4.75 -8.57
N SER A 102 14.02 -3.75 -8.17
CA SER A 102 15.12 -3.24 -8.97
C SER A 102 16.18 -4.31 -9.28
N ALA A 103 16.53 -5.15 -8.31
CA ALA A 103 17.50 -6.24 -8.51
C ALA A 103 17.02 -7.29 -9.52
N ASN A 104 15.70 -7.41 -9.69
CA ASN A 104 15.05 -8.34 -10.62
C ASN A 104 14.48 -7.64 -11.86
N GLY A 105 14.93 -6.42 -12.15
CA GLY A 105 14.53 -5.67 -13.34
C GLY A 105 13.04 -5.31 -13.39
N TYR A 106 12.36 -5.27 -12.24
CA TYR A 106 10.92 -5.02 -12.09
C TYR A 106 10.00 -6.05 -12.76
N ASP A 107 10.53 -7.21 -13.18
CA ASP A 107 9.74 -8.30 -13.76
C ASP A 107 8.99 -9.08 -12.67
N LEU A 108 7.78 -8.64 -12.33
CA LEU A 108 6.92 -9.34 -11.36
C LEU A 108 6.63 -10.78 -11.76
N THR A 109 6.55 -11.09 -13.06
CA THR A 109 6.21 -12.44 -13.54
C THR A 109 7.37 -13.40 -13.34
N GLY A 110 8.60 -12.94 -13.59
CA GLY A 110 9.83 -13.67 -13.28
C GLY A 110 9.98 -13.89 -11.78
N MET A 111 9.84 -12.82 -10.99
CA MET A 111 9.93 -12.88 -9.53
C MET A 111 8.90 -13.82 -8.92
N ALA A 112 7.67 -13.84 -9.43
CA ALA A 112 6.62 -14.74 -8.95
C ALA A 112 6.96 -16.23 -9.15
N LYS A 113 7.89 -16.57 -10.05
CA LYS A 113 8.33 -17.97 -10.28
C LYS A 113 9.54 -18.34 -9.43
N ASP A 114 10.35 -17.37 -9.00
CA ASP A 114 11.52 -17.59 -8.17
C ASP A 114 11.17 -17.77 -6.68
N VAL A 115 11.46 -18.96 -6.14
CA VAL A 115 11.20 -19.29 -4.73
C VAL A 115 11.92 -18.35 -3.77
N LYS A 116 13.20 -18.02 -4.04
CA LYS A 116 14.02 -17.21 -3.16
C LYS A 116 13.49 -15.78 -3.09
N VAL A 117 13.15 -15.21 -4.24
CA VAL A 117 12.57 -13.87 -4.31
C VAL A 117 11.23 -13.82 -3.58
N ARG A 118 10.37 -14.83 -3.76
CA ARG A 118 9.11 -14.92 -3.00
C ARG A 118 9.33 -14.99 -1.49
N GLU A 119 10.31 -15.75 -1.03
CA GLU A 119 10.64 -15.84 0.40
C GLU A 119 11.17 -14.52 0.96
N GLU A 120 11.98 -13.78 0.20
CA GLU A 120 12.45 -12.45 0.60
C GLU A 120 11.32 -11.43 0.71
N LEU A 121 10.42 -11.40 -0.29
CA LEU A 121 9.23 -10.55 -0.25
C LEU A 121 8.30 -10.93 0.91
N ALA A 122 8.14 -12.24 1.18
CA ALA A 122 7.33 -12.73 2.28
C ALA A 122 7.89 -12.32 3.65
N LYS A 123 9.22 -12.21 3.81
CA LYS A 123 9.82 -11.71 5.06
C LYS A 123 9.44 -10.26 5.31
N ILE A 124 9.42 -9.43 4.26
CA ILE A 124 9.02 -8.03 4.38
C ILE A 124 7.53 -7.92 4.74
N SER A 125 6.66 -8.65 4.04
CA SER A 125 5.22 -8.58 4.28
C SER A 125 4.80 -9.14 5.65
N ASN A 126 5.57 -10.08 6.19
CA ASN A 126 5.29 -10.72 7.49
C ASN A 126 6.07 -10.07 8.65
N ASP A 127 6.76 -8.95 8.44
CA ASP A 127 7.46 -8.26 9.50
C ASP A 127 6.47 -7.70 10.53
N SER A 128 6.49 -8.27 11.73
CA SER A 128 5.53 -7.95 12.79
C SER A 128 5.65 -6.49 13.27
N SER A 129 6.83 -5.89 13.15
CA SER A 129 7.06 -4.50 13.50
C SER A 129 6.35 -3.56 12.51
N THR A 130 6.44 -3.86 11.22
CA THR A 130 5.77 -3.17 10.13
C THR A 130 4.25 -3.31 10.21
N ILE A 131 3.76 -4.52 10.51
CA ILE A 131 2.32 -4.77 10.71
C ILE A 131 1.79 -3.93 11.88
N SER A 132 2.50 -3.94 13.01
CA SER A 132 2.09 -3.18 14.20
C SER A 132 2.16 -1.66 13.97
N ALA A 133 3.19 -1.20 13.27
CA ALA A 133 3.32 0.20 12.85
C ALA A 133 2.16 0.63 11.93
N SER A 134 1.82 -0.21 10.94
CA SER A 134 0.69 0.04 10.04
C SER A 134 -0.62 0.19 10.81
N GLN A 135 -0.91 -0.67 11.78
CA GLN A 135 -2.12 -0.55 12.60
C GLN A 135 -2.19 0.77 13.39
N ARG A 136 -1.06 1.23 13.97
CA ARG A 136 -1.00 2.51 14.68
C ARG A 136 -1.13 3.70 13.72
N PHE A 137 -0.43 3.63 12.59
CA PHE A 137 -0.54 4.60 11.51
C PHE A 137 -1.99 4.73 11.03
N GLN A 138 -2.70 3.62 10.80
CA GLN A 138 -4.10 3.68 10.37
C GLN A 138 -5.02 4.33 11.39
N LYS A 139 -4.82 4.08 12.69
CA LYS A 139 -5.56 4.81 13.73
C LYS A 139 -5.31 6.31 13.67
N PHE A 140 -4.05 6.71 13.42
CA PHE A 140 -3.70 8.11 13.23
C PHE A 140 -4.39 8.70 11.98
N MET A 141 -4.37 7.99 10.86
CA MET A 141 -4.97 8.43 9.59
C MET A 141 -6.49 8.59 9.69
N THR A 142 -7.20 7.62 10.30
CA THR A 142 -8.64 7.72 10.52
C THR A 142 -8.97 8.92 11.41
N LYS A 143 -8.23 9.10 12.51
CA LYS A 143 -8.48 10.18 13.48
C LYS A 143 -8.20 11.57 12.91
N ASN A 144 -7.12 11.73 12.14
CA ASN A 144 -6.59 13.04 11.79
C ASN A 144 -6.76 13.42 10.32
N CYS A 145 -6.92 12.45 9.43
CA CYS A 145 -7.03 12.68 8.00
C CYS A 145 -8.40 12.26 7.42
N GLY A 146 -9.27 11.62 8.22
CA GLY A 146 -10.54 11.07 7.74
C GLY A 146 -10.37 9.94 6.72
N ILE A 147 -9.19 9.31 6.67
CA ILE A 147 -8.88 8.21 5.76
C ILE A 147 -8.99 6.90 6.56
N SER A 148 -10.00 6.09 6.25
CA SER A 148 -10.17 4.75 6.83
C SER A 148 -9.60 3.67 5.91
N ALA A 149 -9.00 2.63 6.51
CA ALA A 149 -8.70 1.40 5.78
C ALA A 149 -10.02 0.72 5.36
N ASN A 150 -10.14 0.39 4.08
CA ASN A 150 -11.18 -0.52 3.59
C ASN A 150 -10.80 -1.98 3.87
#